data_AF-A0A1H7KTL2-F1
#
_entry.id   AF-A0A1H7KTL2-F1
#
_cell.length_a   1.000
_cell.length_b   1.000
_cell.length_c   1.000
_cell.angle_alpha   90.00
_cell.angle_beta   90.00
_cell.angle_gamma   90.00
#
_symmetry.space_group_name_H-M   'P 1'
#
loop_
_entity.id
_entity.type
_entity.pdbx_description
1 polymer ?
#
loop_
_entity_poly.entity_id
_entity_poly.type
_entity_poly.pdbx_seq_one_letter_code
_entity_poly.pdbx_strand_id
1 'polypeptide(L)'
;MNICFTETPSRKTVKPSRTVFLNNTGHDLTLHFVTAPDLQLAAYTISPGVSAAIDRIRLGPTEYFSCHSQNVAIPGDCTAVLTIANSVLTMSISG
;
A
#
# COMPACT_ATOMS: atom_id res chain seq x y z
N MET A 1 3.42 5.82 11.55
CA MET A 1 3.14 6.82 10.48
C MET A 1 1.95 6.32 9.69
N ASN A 2 1.00 7.17 9.29
CA ASN A 2 -0.12 6.74 8.45
C ASN A 2 0.02 7.35 7.06
N ILE A 3 -0.20 6.53 6.04
CA ILE A 3 -0.27 6.92 4.65
C ILE A 3 -1.68 6.64 4.17
N CYS A 4 -2.38 7.67 3.70
CA CYS A 4 -3.75 7.54 3.24
C CYS A 4 -3.78 7.41 1.71
N PHE A 5 -4.72 6.60 1.23
CA PHE A 5 -4.98 6.39 -0.18
C PHE A 5 -6.47 6.60 -0.46
N THR A 6 -6.75 7.21 -1.61
CA THR A 6 -8.10 7.57 -2.05
C THR A 6 -8.30 7.15 -3.50
N GLU A 7 -9.56 7.09 -3.94
CA GLU A 7 -9.91 6.77 -5.33
C GLU A 7 -9.54 7.87 -6.33
N THR A 8 -9.17 9.06 -5.86
CA THR A 8 -8.71 10.16 -6.72
C THR A 8 -7.34 9.84 -7.32
N PRO A 9 -7.21 9.76 -8.66
CA PRO A 9 -5.95 9.45 -9.31
C PRO A 9 -4.83 10.44 -8.94
N SER A 10 -3.64 9.90 -8.67
CA SER A 10 -2.45 10.67 -8.37
C SER A 10 -1.22 9.97 -8.95
N ARG A 11 -0.18 10.74 -9.29
CA ARG A 11 1.13 10.20 -9.75
C ARG A 11 2.12 10.01 -8.60
N LYS A 12 1.63 9.92 -7.36
CA LYS A 12 2.45 9.96 -6.16
C LYS A 12 2.67 8.54 -5.66
N THR A 13 3.93 8.20 -5.50
CA THR A 13 4.35 6.84 -5.16
C THR A 13 4.63 6.71 -3.67
N VAL A 14 4.49 5.49 -3.17
CA VAL A 14 4.93 5.09 -1.84
C VAL A 14 6.12 4.16 -1.98
N LYS A 15 7.25 4.49 -1.35
CA LYS A 15 8.55 3.85 -1.54
C LYS A 15 8.94 3.06 -0.29
N PRO A 16 8.54 1.78 -0.19
CA PRO A 16 8.96 0.90 0.88
C PRO A 16 10.44 0.54 0.81
N SER A 17 11.01 0.21 1.97
CA SER A 17 12.37 -0.32 2.12
C SER A 17 12.30 -1.54 3.03
N ARG A 18 12.44 -2.74 2.47
CA ARG A 18 12.30 -4.02 3.21
C ARG A 18 11.04 -4.07 4.08
N THR A 19 9.95 -3.45 3.64
CA THR A 19 8.72 -3.31 4.42
C THR A 19 7.84 -4.55 4.25
N VAL A 20 7.37 -5.13 5.36
CA VAL A 20 6.37 -6.21 5.34
C VAL A 20 4.98 -5.60 5.32
N PHE A 21 4.11 -6.05 4.42
CA PHE A 21 2.73 -5.59 4.33
C PHE A 21 1.78 -6.63 4.92
N LEU A 22 0.94 -6.22 5.87
CA LEU A 22 -0.19 -7.00 6.37
C LEU A 22 -1.46 -6.47 5.72
N ASN A 23 -2.16 -7.32 4.97
CA ASN A 23 -3.47 -6.99 4.43
C ASN A 23 -4.57 -7.24 5.48
N ASN A 24 -4.97 -6.20 6.21
CA ASN A 24 -6.06 -6.26 7.18
C ASN A 24 -7.35 -5.60 6.65
N THR A 25 -7.54 -5.57 5.32
CA THR A 25 -8.72 -4.94 4.69
C THR A 25 -9.94 -5.86 4.65
N GLY A 26 -9.76 -7.17 4.90
CA GLY A 26 -10.81 -8.19 4.72
C GLY A 26 -11.07 -8.59 3.26
N HIS A 27 -10.33 -8.02 2.31
CA HIS A 27 -10.44 -8.32 0.89
C HIS A 27 -9.07 -8.55 0.28
N ASP A 28 -9.01 -9.32 -0.80
CA ASP A 28 -7.80 -9.44 -1.60
C ASP A 28 -7.45 -8.07 -2.22
N LEU A 29 -6.17 -7.74 -2.20
CA LEU A 29 -5.66 -6.53 -2.82
C LEU A 29 -4.44 -6.81 -3.69
N THR A 30 -4.16 -5.89 -4.61
CA THR A 30 -2.98 -5.92 -5.47
C THR A 30 -2.19 -4.64 -5.27
N LEU A 31 -0.92 -4.75 -4.89
CA LEU A 31 0.03 -3.65 -4.94
C LEU A 31 0.58 -3.57 -6.37
N HIS A 32 0.28 -2.46 -7.05
CA HIS A 32 0.85 -2.18 -8.37
C HIS A 32 2.13 -1.38 -8.19
N PHE A 33 3.24 -1.89 -8.72
CA PHE A 33 4.53 -1.22 -8.63
C PHE A 33 4.89 -0.51 -9.94
N VAL A 34 5.72 0.53 -9.83
CA VAL A 34 6.18 1.31 -10.99
C VAL A 34 7.08 0.48 -11.91
N THR A 35 7.96 -0.33 -11.33
CA THR A 35 9.04 -1.03 -12.07
C THR A 35 9.17 -2.52 -11.72
N ALA A 36 8.19 -3.08 -11.00
CA ALA A 36 8.22 -4.47 -10.56
C ALA A 36 6.87 -5.16 -10.87
N PRO A 37 6.85 -6.49 -11.00
CA PRO A 37 5.60 -7.23 -11.13
C PRO A 37 4.67 -6.99 -9.95
N ASP A 38 3.38 -6.86 -10.23
CA ASP A 38 2.35 -6.67 -9.21
C ASP A 38 2.40 -7.74 -8.11
N LEU A 39 2.08 -7.35 -6.88
CA LEU A 39 1.97 -8.27 -5.76
C LEU A 39 0.51 -8.39 -5.32
N GLN A 40 -0.06 -9.57 -5.47
CA GLN A 40 -1.36 -9.90 -4.88
C GLN A 40 -1.18 -10.33 -3.42
N LEU A 41 -1.98 -9.74 -2.53
CA LEU A 41 -2.06 -10.09 -1.12
C LEU A 41 -3.49 -10.51 -0.80
N ALA A 42 -3.67 -11.77 -0.45
CA ALA A 42 -4.96 -12.28 0.00
C ALA A 42 -5.39 -11.61 1.32
N ALA A 43 -6.69 -11.60 1.59
CA ALA A 43 -7.22 -11.08 2.86
C ALA A 43 -6.52 -11.73 4.07
N TYR A 44 -6.12 -10.92 5.05
CA TYR A 44 -5.46 -11.32 6.30
C TYR A 44 -4.10 -12.03 6.14
N THR A 45 -3.40 -11.78 5.03
CA THR A 45 -2.07 -12.34 4.78
C THR A 45 -0.96 -11.29 4.86
N ILE A 46 0.29 -11.78 4.99
CA ILE A 46 1.50 -10.96 5.03
C ILE A 46 2.34 -11.15 3.75
N SER A 47 2.99 -10.07 3.30
CA SER A 47 3.95 -10.11 2.21
C SER A 47 5.37 -10.50 2.68
N PRO A 48 6.26 -10.94 1.77
CA PRO A 48 7.70 -10.80 2.01
C PRO A 48 8.10 -9.32 2.12
N GLY A 49 9.35 -9.03 2.51
CA GLY A 49 9.87 -7.67 2.55
C GLY A 49 9.89 -7.03 1.14
N VAL A 50 9.15 -5.93 0.98
CA VAL A 50 9.01 -5.20 -0.29
C VAL A 50 9.90 -3.97 -0.29
N SER A 51 10.58 -3.74 -1.42
CA SER A 51 11.44 -2.55 -1.65
C SER A 51 11.14 -1.85 -2.98
N ALA A 52 9.98 -2.13 -3.59
CA ALA A 52 9.56 -1.57 -4.86
C ALA A 52 8.55 -0.43 -4.66
N ALA A 53 8.70 0.65 -5.44
CA ALA A 53 7.80 1.80 -5.36
C ALA A 53 6.38 1.42 -5.82
N ILE A 54 5.41 1.61 -4.92
CA ILE A 54 3.98 1.39 -5.16
C ILE A 54 3.43 2.61 -5.89
N ASP A 55 2.84 2.38 -7.06
CA ASP A 55 2.10 3.37 -7.87
C ASP A 55 0.67 3.53 -7.35
N ARG A 56 -0.03 2.40 -7.19
CA ARG A 56 -1.42 2.35 -6.70
C ARG A 56 -1.73 1.00 -6.07
N ILE A 57 -2.83 0.94 -5.34
CA ILE A 57 -3.32 -0.29 -4.71
C ILE A 57 -4.71 -0.58 -5.26
N ARG A 58 -4.93 -1.78 -5.78
CA ARG A 58 -6.25 -2.21 -6.24
C ARG A 58 -6.90 -3.10 -5.19
N LEU A 59 -8.16 -2.83 -4.85
CA LEU A 59 -9.00 -3.66 -3.99
C LEU A 59 -10.31 -3.93 -4.74
N GLY A 60 -10.50 -5.19 -5.17
CA GLY A 60 -11.58 -5.53 -6.09
C GLY A 60 -11.50 -4.70 -7.39
N PRO A 61 -12.58 -4.00 -7.80
CA PRO A 61 -12.59 -3.15 -8.99
C PRO A 61 -12.02 -1.74 -8.74
N THR A 62 -11.73 -1.37 -7.49
CA THR A 62 -11.38 0.00 -7.11
C THR A 62 -9.87 0.19 -7.02
N GLU A 63 -9.38 1.31 -7.56
CA GLU A 63 -7.97 1.71 -7.46
C GLU A 63 -7.79 2.83 -6.43
N TYR A 64 -6.76 2.72 -5.60
CA TYR A 64 -6.41 3.65 -4.53
C TYR A 64 -5.03 4.23 -4.77
N PHE A 65 -4.94 5.55 -4.76
CA PHE A 65 -3.72 6.32 -5.01
C PHE A 65 -3.34 7.11 -3.76
N SER A 66 -2.04 7.32 -3.55
CA SER A 66 -1.55 8.11 -2.41
C SER A 66 -2.15 9.52 -2.43
N CYS A 67 -2.72 9.93 -1.31
CA CYS A 67 -3.33 11.26 -1.15
C CYS A 67 -2.29 12.36 -0.83
N HIS A 68 -1.02 11.99 -0.62
CA HIS A 68 0.02 12.94 -0.28
C HIS A 68 0.40 13.80 -1.48
N SER A 69 0.83 15.05 -1.24
CA SER A 69 1.25 15.96 -2.31
C SER A 69 2.59 15.57 -2.98
N GLN A 70 3.34 14.66 -2.35
CA GLN A 70 4.66 14.20 -2.77
C GLN A 70 4.81 12.69 -2.61
N ASN A 71 5.86 12.13 -3.20
CA ASN A 71 6.22 10.74 -2.96
C ASN A 71 6.54 10.53 -1.48
N VAL A 72 6.10 9.42 -0.90
CA VAL A 72 6.32 9.11 0.51
C VAL A 72 7.27 7.93 0.63
N ALA A 73 8.33 8.08 1.42
CA ALA A 73 9.22 6.97 1.76
C ALA A 73 8.73 6.28 3.02
N ILE A 74 8.76 4.94 3.03
CA ILE A 74 8.57 4.15 4.24
C ILE A 74 9.95 3.69 4.73
N PRO A 75 10.26 3.82 6.02
CA PRO A 75 11.53 3.36 6.59
C PRO A 75 11.79 1.86 6.40
N GLY A 76 13.05 1.48 6.59
CA GLY A 76 13.52 0.09 6.64
C GLY A 76 12.88 -0.74 7.75
N ASP A 77 12.86 -2.07 7.57
CA ASP A 77 12.64 -3.06 8.63
C ASP A 77 11.37 -2.83 9.47
N CYS A 78 10.31 -2.39 8.81
CA CYS A 78 9.02 -2.07 9.44
C CYS A 78 7.87 -2.92 8.89
N THR A 79 6.74 -2.87 9.60
CA THR A 79 5.47 -3.49 9.15
C THR A 79 4.47 -2.40 8.77
N ALA A 80 3.85 -2.55 7.61
CA ALA A 80 2.79 -1.72 7.08
C ALA A 80 1.46 -2.48 7.13
N VAL A 81 0.50 -2.01 7.93
CA VAL A 81 -0.82 -2.62 8.05
C VAL A 81 -1.82 -1.85 7.17
N LEU A 82 -2.43 -2.55 6.21
CA LEU A 82 -3.44 -2.01 5.32
C LEU A 82 -4.84 -2.25 5.90
N THR A 83 -5.62 -1.19 6.04
CA THR A 83 -7.02 -1.21 6.52
C THR A 83 -7.88 -0.33 5.65
N ILE A 84 -9.16 -0.64 5.49
CA ILE A 84 -10.10 0.19 4.74
C ILE A 84 -11.31 0.56 5.59
N ALA A 85 -11.69 1.83 5.54
CA ALA A 85 -12.92 2.35 6.16
C ALA A 85 -13.44 3.53 5.34
N ASN A 86 -14.75 3.58 5.08
CA ASN A 86 -15.41 4.69 4.36
C ASN A 86 -14.70 5.09 3.04
N SER A 87 -14.32 4.10 2.21
CA SER A 87 -13.57 4.30 0.96
C SER A 87 -12.20 5.00 1.11
N VAL A 88 -11.62 5.00 2.31
CA VAL A 88 -10.23 5.42 2.54
C VAL A 88 -9.42 4.20 2.92
N LEU A 89 -8.48 3.84 2.05
CA LEU A 89 -7.48 2.82 2.36
C LEU A 89 -6.35 3.50 3.13
N THR A 90 -6.07 3.01 4.34
CA THR A 90 -5.02 3.52 5.21
C THR A 90 -3.94 2.48 5.37
N MET A 91 -2.70 2.90 5.24
CA MET A 91 -1.51 2.11 5.52
C MET A 91 -0.85 2.65 6.78
N SER A 92 -0.92 1.90 7.86
CA SER A 92 -0.32 2.24 9.15
C SER A 92 1.04 1.58 9.27
N ILE A 93 2.10 2.38 9.38
CA ILE A 93 3.48 1.94 9.53
C ILE A 93 3.86 1.89 11.01
N SER A 94 4.23 0.70 11.49
CA SER A 94 4.85 0.45 12.79
C SER A 94 6.27 -0.09 12.60
N GLY A 95 7.22 0.47 13.35
CA GLY A 95 8.60 -0.03 13.47
C GLY A 95 8.84 -0.55 14.88
#